data_AF-A0A645CRW9-F1
#
_entry.id   AF-A0A645CRW9-F1
#
_cell.length_a   1.000
_cell.length_b   1.000
_cell.length_c   1.000
_cell.angle_alpha   90.00
_cell.angle_beta   90.00
_cell.angle_gamma   90.00
#
_symmetry.space_group_name_H-M   'P 1'
#
loop_
_entity.id
_entity.type
_entity.pdbx_description
1 polymer ?
#
loop_
_entity_poly.entity_id
_entity_poly.type
_entity_poly.pdbx_seq_one_letter_code
_entity_poly.pdbx_strand_id
1 'polypeptide(L)'
;MDNLEECYRLFEDLCTVHEIQAIAQRMQVAEMLDRKCTYIEIAEKTGASTATISRVNRSLTYGTDGYKLAIDRVRAQKEQDNKSEQ
;
A
#
# COMPACT_ATOMS: atom_id res chain seq x y z
N MET A 1 -6.99 0.06 17.93
CA MET A 1 -7.59 0.28 16.60
C MET A 1 -7.92 -1.10 16.12
N ASP A 2 -9.15 -1.49 16.38
CA ASP A 2 -9.55 -2.90 16.41
C ASP A 2 -10.44 -3.24 15.22
N ASN A 3 -10.91 -2.23 14.48
CA ASN A 3 -11.75 -2.35 13.30
C ASN A 3 -11.50 -1.19 12.30
N LEU A 4 -12.05 -1.33 11.09
CA LEU A 4 -11.86 -0.38 10.00
C LEU A 4 -12.49 1.00 10.28
N GLU A 5 -13.61 1.05 11.01
CA GLU A 5 -14.31 2.29 11.32
C GLU A 5 -13.47 3.20 12.26
N GLU A 6 -12.80 2.61 13.26
CA GLU A 6 -11.86 3.33 14.11
C GLU A 6 -10.68 3.92 13.32
N CYS A 7 -10.17 3.18 12.32
CA CYS A 7 -9.13 3.69 11.44
C CYS A 7 -9.63 4.89 10.63
N TYR A 8 -10.82 4.81 10.03
CA TYR A 8 -11.40 5.94 9.28
C TYR A 8 -11.52 7.18 10.16
N ARG A 9 -12.10 7.05 11.34
CA ARG A 9 -12.26 8.17 12.28
C ARG A 9 -10.92 8.82 12.64
N LEU A 10 -9.92 8.01 12.98
CA LEU A 10 -8.60 8.55 13.33
C LEU A 10 -7.94 9.24 12.13
N PHE A 11 -7.93 8.63 10.95
CA PHE A 11 -7.26 9.21 9.79
C PHE A 11 -7.99 10.44 9.26
N GLU A 12 -9.31 10.52 9.38
CA GLU A 12 -10.08 11.74 9.05
C GLU A 12 -9.82 12.89 10.02
N ASP A 13 -9.54 12.62 11.29
CA ASP A 13 -9.11 13.64 12.27
C ASP A 13 -7.65 14.09 12.02
N LEU A 14 -6.76 13.16 11.66
CA LEU A 14 -5.32 13.42 11.53
C LEU A 14 -4.91 13.99 10.18
N CYS A 15 -5.63 13.64 9.11
CA CYS A 15 -5.20 13.87 7.74
C CYS A 15 -6.35 14.46 6.92
N THR A 16 -5.98 15.32 5.98
CA THR A 16 -6.88 15.72 4.92
C THR A 16 -7.16 14.55 3.98
N VAL A 17 -8.27 14.63 3.24
CA VAL A 17 -8.63 13.64 2.20
C VAL A 17 -7.48 13.41 1.22
N HIS A 18 -6.77 14.47 0.81
CA HIS A 18 -5.65 14.38 -0.13
C HIS A 18 -4.45 13.65 0.46
N GLU A 19 -4.18 13.79 1.76
CA GLU A 19 -3.09 13.09 2.44
C GLU A 19 -3.41 11.60 2.59
N ILE A 20 -4.64 11.23 2.94
CA ILE A 20 -5.09 9.84 2.98
C ILE A 20 -4.94 9.21 1.59
N GLN A 21 -5.41 9.89 0.54
CA GLN A 21 -5.24 9.43 -0.83
C GLN A 21 -3.77 9.27 -1.22
N ALA A 22 -2.90 10.20 -0.84
CA ALA A 22 -1.48 10.12 -1.14
C ALA A 22 -0.80 8.94 -0.41
N ILE A 23 -1.17 8.66 0.83
CA ILE A 23 -0.67 7.51 1.59
C ILE A 23 -1.16 6.21 0.94
N ALA A 24 -2.45 6.12 0.60
CA ALA A 24 -3.04 4.97 -0.07
C ALA A 24 -2.38 4.70 -1.43
N GLN A 25 -2.17 5.75 -2.26
CA GLN A 25 -1.48 5.63 -3.54
C GLN A 25 -0.05 5.09 -3.37
N ARG A 26 0.70 5.56 -2.36
CA ARG A 26 2.05 5.03 -2.09
C ARG A 26 2.04 3.56 -1.70
N MET A 27 1.07 3.13 -0.90
CA MET A 27 0.91 1.72 -0.53
C MET A 27 0.58 0.85 -1.75
N GLN A 28 -0.30 1.33 -2.64
CA GLN A 28 -0.62 0.64 -3.89
C GLN A 28 0.59 0.54 -4.82
N VAL A 29 1.38 1.62 -4.95
CA VAL A 29 2.64 1.61 -5.70
C VAL A 29 3.61 0.58 -5.13
N ALA A 30 3.75 0.51 -3.80
CA ALA A 30 4.65 -0.46 -3.16
C ALA A 30 4.23 -1.91 -3.42
N GLU A 31 2.93 -2.22 -3.37
CA GLU A 31 2.39 -3.56 -3.68
C GLU A 31 2.68 -3.95 -5.13
N MET A 32 2.49 -3.03 -6.09
CA MET A 32 2.76 -3.31 -7.49
C MET A 32 4.26 -3.47 -7.79
N LEU A 33 5.12 -2.70 -7.11
CA LEU A 33 6.57 -2.87 -7.20
C LEU A 33 7.04 -4.22 -6.64
N ASP A 34 6.44 -4.68 -5.53
CA ASP A 34 6.71 -6.02 -4.97
C ASP A 34 6.38 -7.11 -6.00
N ARG A 35 5.26 -6.94 -6.71
CA ARG A 35 4.82 -7.79 -7.83
C ARG A 35 5.59 -7.62 -9.13
N LYS A 36 6.67 -6.83 -9.13
CA LYS A 36 7.53 -6.57 -10.29
C LYS A 36 6.82 -5.92 -11.49
N CYS A 37 5.75 -5.16 -11.26
CA CYS A 37 5.14 -4.35 -12.30
C CYS A 37 6.11 -3.25 -12.79
N THR A 38 5.97 -2.88 -14.06
CA THR A 38 6.76 -1.80 -14.68
C THR A 38 6.29 -0.43 -14.19
N TYR A 39 7.17 0.57 -14.26
CA TYR A 39 6.81 1.94 -13.85
C TYR A 39 5.67 2.53 -14.69
N ILE A 40 5.55 2.13 -15.96
CA ILE A 40 4.47 2.57 -16.85
C ILE A 40 3.13 2.05 -16.34
N GLU A 41 3.02 0.73 -16.12
CA GLU A 41 1.80 0.12 -15.59
C GLU A 41 1.40 0.68 -14.22
N ILE A 42 2.41 0.95 -13.37
CA ILE A 42 2.17 1.55 -12.06
C ILE A 42 1.63 2.97 -12.20
N ALA A 43 2.24 3.81 -13.04
CA ALA A 43 1.78 5.17 -13.27
C ALA A 43 0.35 5.20 -13.82
N GLU A 44 0.04 4.34 -14.81
CA GLU A 44 -1.29 4.23 -15.41
C GLU A 44 -2.36 3.77 -14.41
N LYS A 45 -2.06 2.76 -13.59
CA LYS A 45 -3.04 2.22 -12.64
C LYS A 45 -3.24 3.06 -11.39
N THR A 46 -2.18 3.70 -10.91
CA THR A 46 -2.20 4.42 -9.62
C THR A 46 -2.35 5.93 -9.78
N GLY A 47 -2.06 6.47 -10.96
CA GLY A 47 -1.95 7.92 -11.19
C GLY A 47 -0.71 8.55 -10.54
N ALA A 48 0.22 7.75 -10.01
CA ALA A 48 1.43 8.26 -9.38
C ALA A 48 2.44 8.74 -10.43
N SER A 49 3.11 9.86 -10.16
CA SER A 49 4.22 10.32 -11.00
C SER A 49 5.43 9.41 -10.87
N THR A 50 6.27 9.37 -11.90
CA THR A 50 7.56 8.64 -11.90
C THR A 50 8.44 9.01 -10.70
N ALA A 51 8.41 10.28 -10.28
CA ALA A 51 9.14 10.73 -9.09
C ALA A 51 8.59 10.12 -7.80
N THR A 52 7.27 9.99 -7.66
CA THR A 52 6.65 9.29 -6.53
C THR A 52 6.98 7.81 -6.54
N ILE A 53 6.86 7.14 -7.70
CA ILE A 53 7.20 5.71 -7.84
C ILE A 53 8.65 5.47 -7.44
N SER A 54 9.58 6.32 -7.90
CA SER A 54 11.00 6.23 -7.54
C SER A 54 11.24 6.35 -6.03
N ARG A 55 10.58 7.31 -5.35
CA ARG A 55 10.67 7.46 -3.88
C ARG A 55 10.14 6.24 -3.15
N VAL A 56 8.99 5.70 -3.56
CA VAL A 56 8.41 4.49 -2.95
C VAL A 56 9.34 3.29 -3.17
N ASN A 57 9.86 3.09 -4.38
CA ASN A 57 10.78 1.99 -4.67
C ASN A 57 12.05 2.05 -3.81
N ARG A 58 12.61 3.25 -3.62
CA ARG A 58 13.74 3.45 -2.70
C ARG A 58 13.39 3.02 -1.28
N SER A 59 12.24 3.43 -0.74
CA SER A 59 11.79 3.02 0.60
C SER A 59 11.46 1.53 0.70
N LEU A 60 10.93 0.92 -0.36
CA LEU A 60 10.64 -0.52 -0.39
C LEU A 60 11.93 -1.35 -0.42
N THR A 61 12.97 -0.86 -1.11
CA THR A 61 14.22 -1.60 -1.31
C THR A 61 15.21 -1.39 -0.18
N TYR A 62 15.33 -0.15 0.33
CA TYR A 62 16.37 0.27 1.28
C TYR A 62 15.81 0.92 2.54
N GLY A 63 14.50 0.86 2.77
CA GLY A 63 13.86 1.41 3.97
C GLY A 63 13.92 0.46 5.15
N THR A 64 12.92 0.56 6.03
CA THR A 64 12.83 -0.19 7.28
C THR A 64 11.97 -1.45 7.17
N ASP A 65 11.80 -1.97 5.96
CA ASP A 65 10.96 -3.14 5.63
C ASP A 65 9.47 -3.05 6.02
N GLY A 66 8.98 -1.88 6.44
CA GLY A 66 7.58 -1.70 6.84
C GLY A 66 6.56 -2.02 5.74
N TYR A 67 6.87 -1.69 4.48
CA TYR A 67 6.03 -2.07 3.34
C TYR A 67 5.95 -3.60 3.17
N LYS A 68 7.10 -4.30 3.22
CA LYS A 68 7.16 -5.75 3.06
C LYS A 68 6.35 -6.44 4.15
N LEU A 69 6.55 -6.05 5.41
CA LEU A 69 5.80 -6.57 6.55
C LEU A 69 4.28 -6.44 6.36
N ALA A 70 3.81 -5.27 5.93
CA ALA A 70 2.40 -5.03 5.70
C ALA A 70 1.85 -5.86 4.52
N ILE A 71 2.57 -5.90 3.40
CA ILE A 71 2.20 -6.68 2.20
C ILE A 71 2.12 -8.18 2.54
N ASP A 72 3.13 -8.71 3.23
CA ASP A 72 3.21 -10.13 3.59
C ASP A 72 2.06 -10.53 4.54
N ARG A 73 1.72 -9.68 5.52
CA ARG A 73 0.58 -9.92 6.41
C ARG A 73 -0.75 -9.98 5.64
N VAL A 74 -0.96 -9.06 4.69
CA VAL A 74 -2.17 -9.06 3.87
C VAL A 74 -2.24 -10.29 2.97
N ARG A 75 -1.10 -10.72 2.40
CA ARG A 75 -1.02 -11.94 1.59
C ARG A 75 -1.34 -13.19 2.41
N ALA A 76 -0.73 -13.31 3.59
CA ALA A 76 -0.98 -14.42 4.50
C ALA A 76 -2.44 -14.50 4.95
N GLN A 77 -3.08 -13.36 5.24
CA GLN A 77 -4.51 -13.32 5.59
C GLN A 77 -5.38 -13.84 4.43
N LYS A 78 -5.14 -13.36 3.20
CA LYS A 78 -5.88 -13.84 2.01
C LYS A 78 -5.73 -15.34 1.77
N GLU A 79 -4.55 -15.89 2.03
CA GLU A 79 -4.31 -17.33 1.92
C GLU A 79 -5.07 -18.16 2.98
N GLN A 80 -5.29 -17.59 4.18
CA GLN A 80 -6.08 -18.24 5.22
C GLN A 80 -7.57 -18.19 4.88
N ASP A 81 -8.06 -17.02 4.45
CA ASP A 81 -9.47 -16.81 4.07
C ASP A 81 -9.87 -17.78 2.94
N ASN A 82 -9.02 -17.93 1.91
CA ASN A 82 -9.24 -18.85 0.80
C ASN A 82 -9.26 -20.34 1.20
N LYS A 83 -8.64 -20.72 2.33
CA LYS A 83 -8.63 -22.10 2.84
C LYS A 83 -9.85 -22.40 3.71
N SER A 84 -10.46 -21.39 4.33
CA SER A 84 -11.71 -21.53 5.09
C SER A 84 -12.96 -21.54 4.20
N GLU A 85 -12.86 -21.08 2.96
CA GLU A 85 -13.93 -21.13 1.96
C GLU A 85 -13.89 -22.41 1.08
N GLN A 86 -12.94 -23.32 1.31
CA GLN A 86 -12.81 -24.64 0.67
C GLN A 86 -13.07 -25.77 1.66
#